data_AF-A0A5E4HQ69-F1
#
_entry.id   AF-A0A5E4HQ69-F1
#
_cell.length_a   1.000
_cell.length_b   1.000
_cell.length_c   1.000
_cell.angle_alpha   90.00
_cell.angle_beta   90.00
_cell.angle_gamma   90.00
#
_symmetry.space_group_name_H-M   'P 1'
#
loop_
_entity.id
_entity.type
_entity.pdbx_description
1 polymer ?
#
loop_
_entity_poly.entity_id
_entity_poly.type
_entity_poly.pdbx_seq_one_letter_code
_entity_poly.pdbx_strand_id
1 'polypeptide(L)'
;MKEKQFKITRIIIAAILSAIVGTSIIHGNTTLPIIAVITAVAIMHILKRQVTDVLVDERIEKVAGKAAQKTLTIWATAMAAISVLLIAYKDVLPQYTQTAYALSYSTCGLLLLYSALYHHLYGKPDEDPDKRIQG
;
A
#
# COMPACT_ATOMS: atom_id res chain seq x y z
N MET A 1 16.97 -7.43 -8.68
CA MET A 1 16.45 -6.25 -9.44
C MET A 1 16.80 -4.99 -8.65
N LYS A 2 17.32 -3.91 -9.26
CA LYS A 2 17.65 -2.67 -8.53
C LYS A 2 16.39 -2.10 -7.86
N GLU A 3 16.47 -1.55 -6.64
CA GLU A 3 15.30 -1.06 -5.88
C GLU A 3 14.42 -0.08 -6.65
N LYS A 4 15.03 0.82 -7.43
CA LYS A 4 14.31 1.78 -8.28
C LYS A 4 13.44 1.09 -9.33
N GLN A 5 13.97 0.04 -9.95
CA GLN A 5 13.25 -0.74 -10.95
C GLN A 5 12.10 -1.52 -10.31
N PHE A 6 12.31 -2.08 -9.12
CA PHE A 6 11.24 -2.76 -8.37
C PHE A 6 10.08 -1.83 -8.00
N LYS A 7 10.38 -0.59 -7.58
CA LYS A 7 9.35 0.43 -7.29
C LYS A 7 8.50 0.73 -8.53
N ILE A 8 9.13 0.92 -9.69
CA ILE A 8 8.42 1.20 -10.95
C ILE A 8 7.53 0.02 -11.36
N THR A 9 8.06 -1.20 -11.36
CA THR A 9 7.29 -2.39 -11.72
C THR A 9 6.13 -2.63 -10.76
N ARG A 10 6.31 -2.36 -9.46
CA ARG A 10 5.21 -2.42 -8.48
C ARG A 10 4.07 -1.45 -8.81
N ILE A 11 4.39 -0.21 -9.21
CA ILE A 11 3.39 0.79 -9.59
C ILE A 11 2.65 0.35 -10.86
N ILE A 12 3.37 -0.17 -11.85
CA ILE A 12 2.78 -0.68 -13.10
C ILE A 12 1.82 -1.84 -12.82
N ILE A 13 2.23 -2.83 -12.02
CA ILE A 13 1.36 -3.97 -11.65
C ILE A 13 0.11 -3.48 -10.90
N ALA A 14 0.26 -2.53 -9.97
CA ALA A 14 -0.87 -1.98 -9.23
C ALA A 14 -1.85 -1.24 -10.15
N ALA A 15 -1.35 -0.46 -11.11
CA ALA A 15 -2.18 0.25 -12.09
C ALA A 15 -2.96 -0.73 -12.97
N ILE A 16 -2.29 -1.75 -13.51
CA ILE A 16 -2.94 -2.79 -14.33
C ILE A 16 -4.01 -3.53 -13.50
N LEU A 17 -3.71 -3.91 -12.26
CA LEU A 17 -4.66 -4.58 -11.38
C LEU A 17 -5.90 -3.71 -11.12
N SER A 18 -5.70 -2.42 -10.81
CA SER A 18 -6.82 -1.50 -10.58
C SER A 18 -7.72 -1.34 -11.80
N ALA A 19 -7.15 -1.32 -13.00
CA ALA A 19 -7.91 -1.24 -14.25
C ALA A 19 -8.75 -2.51 -14.47
N ILE A 20 -8.17 -3.70 -14.26
CA ILE A 20 -8.88 -5.00 -14.40
C ILE A 20 -10.00 -5.14 -13.36
N VAL A 21 -9.74 -4.77 -12.11
CA VAL A 21 -10.73 -4.81 -11.04
C VAL A 21 -11.86 -3.83 -11.33
N GLY A 22 -11.53 -2.61 -11.77
CA GLY A 22 -12.51 -1.58 -12.14
C GLY A 22 -13.41 -2.02 -13.28
N THR A 23 -12.85 -2.58 -14.36
CA THR A 23 -13.66 -3.08 -15.48
C THR A 23 -14.51 -4.29 -15.10
N SER A 24 -14.03 -5.16 -14.21
CA SER A 24 -14.80 -6.32 -13.73
C SER A 24 -16.04 -5.92 -12.92
N ILE A 25 -15.91 -4.89 -12.07
CA ILE A 25 -17.03 -4.38 -11.26
C ILE A 25 -18.13 -3.79 -12.16
N ILE A 26 -17.76 -3.14 -13.27
CA ILE A 26 -18.71 -2.58 -14.24
C ILE A 26 -19.47 -3.68 -14.98
N HIS A 27 -18.80 -4.77 -15.35
CA HIS A 27 -19.42 -5.89 -16.08
C HIS A 27 -20.20 -6.86 -15.17
N GLY A 28 -20.21 -6.65 -13.85
CA GLY A 28 -20.92 -7.52 -12.90
C GLY A 28 -20.35 -8.95 -12.81
N ASN A 29 -19.14 -9.18 -13.31
CA ASN A 29 -18.50 -10.48 -13.22
C ASN A 29 -17.67 -10.58 -11.94
N THR A 30 -18.21 -11.35 -10.99
CA THR A 30 -17.67 -11.58 -9.65
C THR A 30 -16.37 -12.39 -9.63
N THR A 31 -16.10 -13.21 -10.66
CA THR A 31 -14.99 -14.17 -10.67
C THR A 31 -13.66 -13.57 -11.15
N LEU A 32 -13.70 -12.65 -12.11
CA LEU A 32 -12.52 -11.95 -12.65
C LEU A 32 -11.68 -11.20 -11.59
N PRO A 33 -12.26 -10.41 -10.66
CA PRO A 33 -11.46 -9.65 -9.71
C PRO A 33 -10.73 -10.56 -8.70
N ILE A 34 -11.29 -11.72 -8.36
CA ILE A 34 -10.66 -12.69 -7.45
C ILE A 34 -9.39 -13.26 -8.09
N ILE A 35 -9.50 -13.74 -9.32
CA ILE A 35 -8.36 -14.32 -10.05
C ILE A 35 -7.28 -13.25 -10.26
N ALA A 36 -7.67 -12.01 -10.59
CA ALA A 36 -6.74 -10.90 -10.75
C ALA A 36 -5.99 -10.58 -9.45
N VAL A 37 -6.68 -10.52 -8.30
CA VAL A 37 -6.05 -10.26 -7.00
C VAL A 37 -5.10 -11.38 -6.60
N ILE A 38 -5.50 -12.65 -6.74
CA ILE A 38 -4.63 -13.80 -6.44
C ILE A 38 -3.37 -13.77 -7.31
N THR A 39 -3.54 -13.52 -8.61
CA THR A 39 -2.43 -13.46 -9.57
C THR A 39 -1.49 -12.30 -9.23
N ALA A 40 -2.02 -11.13 -8.90
CA ALA A 40 -1.21 -9.97 -8.51
C ALA A 40 -0.47 -10.20 -7.18
N VAL A 41 -1.09 -10.82 -6.19
CA VAL A 41 -0.43 -11.18 -4.93
C VAL A 41 0.70 -12.17 -5.19
N ALA A 42 0.46 -13.20 -6.02
CA ALA A 42 1.48 -14.19 -6.40
C ALA A 42 2.66 -13.54 -7.12
N ILE A 43 2.40 -12.73 -8.14
CA ILE A 43 3.43 -11.97 -8.88
C ILE A 43 4.22 -11.09 -7.91
N MET A 44 3.54 -10.33 -7.04
CA MET A 44 4.18 -9.44 -6.08
C MET A 44 5.04 -10.20 -5.06
N HIS A 45 4.62 -11.39 -4.63
CA HIS A 45 5.39 -12.24 -3.72
C HIS A 45 6.68 -12.77 -4.37
N ILE A 46 6.58 -13.23 -5.62
CA ILE A 46 7.72 -13.70 -6.41
C ILE A 46 8.71 -12.55 -6.63
N LEU A 47 8.20 -11.38 -7.02
CA LEU A 47 9.02 -10.20 -7.27
C LEU A 47 9.72 -9.71 -6.00
N LYS A 48 9.06 -9.80 -4.84
CA LYS A 48 9.63 -9.45 -3.53
C LYS A 48 10.76 -10.40 -3.11
N ARG A 49 10.67 -11.70 -3.43
CA ARG A 49 11.77 -12.66 -3.19
C ARG A 49 13.02 -12.34 -4.01
N GLN A 50 12.87 -11.69 -5.17
CA GLN A 50 14.00 -11.32 -6.04
C GLN A 50 14.68 -9.99 -5.69
N VAL A 51 14.16 -9.26 -4.68
CA VAL A 51 14.76 -8.03 -4.14
C VAL A 51 15.30 -8.35 -2.75
N THR A 52 16.40 -9.09 -2.75
CA THR A 52 17.27 -9.20 -1.58
C THR A 52 18.37 -8.17 -1.80
N ASP A 53 18.24 -6.97 -1.23
CA ASP A 53 19.45 -6.19 -0.96
C ASP A 53 19.31 -5.12 0.12
N VAL A 54 20.37 -5.08 0.92
CA VAL A 54 20.86 -4.13 1.93
C VAL A 54 19.89 -3.57 2.98
N LEU A 55 19.92 -4.23 4.14
CA LEU A 55 19.60 -3.62 5.43
C LEU A 55 20.69 -2.55 5.74
N VAL A 56 20.43 -1.29 5.40
CA VAL A 56 21.24 -0.17 5.92
C VAL A 56 20.77 0.17 7.34
N ASP A 57 21.73 0.22 8.25
CA ASP A 57 21.60 0.28 9.70
C ASP A 57 21.58 1.74 10.21
N GLU A 58 20.49 2.13 10.88
CA GLU A 58 20.31 3.38 11.67
C GLU A 58 19.27 3.11 12.80
N ARG A 59 19.63 2.20 13.70
CA ARG A 59 18.74 1.17 14.28
C ARG A 59 17.74 1.55 15.37
N ILE A 60 17.65 2.79 15.87
CA ILE A 60 16.86 3.03 17.11
C ILE A 60 15.73 4.05 16.90
N GLU A 61 16.00 5.21 16.31
CA GLU A 61 14.97 6.23 16.07
C GLU A 61 14.06 5.88 14.87
N LYS A 62 14.61 5.18 13.87
CA LYS A 62 13.86 4.66 12.71
C LYS A 62 13.02 3.41 13.03
N VAL A 63 13.24 2.69 14.13
CA VAL A 63 12.53 1.43 14.39
C VAL A 63 11.05 1.66 14.70
N ALA A 64 10.71 2.70 15.48
CA ALA A 64 9.31 3.04 15.74
C ALA A 64 8.58 3.45 14.45
N GLY A 65 9.19 4.34 13.65
CA GLY A 65 8.64 4.75 12.35
C GLY A 65 8.54 3.60 11.35
N LYS A 66 9.54 2.71 11.30
CA LYS A 66 9.58 1.55 10.39
C LYS A 66 8.61 0.45 10.82
N ALA A 67 8.41 0.25 12.13
CA ALA A 67 7.39 -0.65 12.67
C ALA A 67 5.99 -0.12 12.33
N ALA A 68 5.72 1.16 12.59
CA ALA A 68 4.45 1.80 12.21
C ALA A 68 4.19 1.69 10.70
N GLN A 69 5.22 1.95 9.87
CA GLN A 69 5.12 1.81 8.42
C GLN A 69 4.82 0.38 7.98
N LYS A 70 5.47 -0.63 8.59
CA LYS A 70 5.22 -2.04 8.28
C LYS A 70 3.81 -2.46 8.69
N THR A 71 3.37 -2.07 9.89
CA THR A 71 2.02 -2.35 10.39
C THR A 71 0.96 -1.72 9.50
N LEU A 72 1.09 -0.43 9.16
CA LEU A 72 0.17 0.26 8.27
C LEU A 72 0.15 -0.34 6.87
N THR A 73 1.30 -0.74 6.34
CA THR A 73 1.35 -1.40 5.03
C THR A 73 0.59 -2.73 5.05
N ILE A 74 0.82 -3.59 6.05
CA ILE A 74 0.14 -4.89 6.17
C ILE A 74 -1.37 -4.67 6.36
N TRP A 75 -1.75 -3.78 7.28
CA TRP A 75 -3.14 -3.47 7.58
C TRP A 75 -3.87 -2.90 6.36
N ALA A 76 -3.26 -1.92 5.67
CA ALA A 76 -3.86 -1.33 4.47
C ALA A 76 -3.99 -2.35 3.33
N THR A 77 -3.02 -3.25 3.15
CA THR A 77 -3.15 -4.31 2.14
C THR A 77 -4.26 -5.31 2.49
N ALA A 78 -4.42 -5.66 3.76
CA ALA A 78 -5.48 -6.57 4.21
C ALA A 78 -6.86 -5.93 4.04
N MET A 79 -7.04 -4.69 4.49
CA MET A 79 -8.30 -3.96 4.35
C MET A 79 -8.65 -3.70 2.89
N ALA A 80 -7.67 -3.35 2.03
CA ALA A 80 -7.89 -3.18 0.60
C ALA A 80 -8.30 -4.50 -0.09
N ALA A 81 -7.71 -5.63 0.30
CA ALA A 81 -8.12 -6.93 -0.23
C ALA A 81 -9.56 -7.29 0.19
N ILE A 82 -9.89 -7.07 1.46
CA ILE A 82 -11.24 -7.32 2.00
C ILE A 82 -12.27 -6.42 1.33
N SER A 83 -11.99 -5.12 1.18
CA SER A 83 -12.93 -4.18 0.54
C SER A 83 -13.18 -4.54 -0.92
N VAL A 84 -12.13 -4.86 -1.70
CA VAL A 84 -12.27 -5.28 -3.10
C VAL A 84 -13.07 -6.58 -3.21
N LEU A 85 -12.84 -7.55 -2.33
CA LEU A 85 -13.61 -8.81 -2.31
C LEU A 85 -15.09 -8.54 -2.02
N LEU A 86 -15.38 -7.69 -1.04
CA LEU A 86 -16.74 -7.36 -0.63
C LEU A 86 -17.49 -6.55 -1.70
N ILE A 87 -16.79 -5.65 -2.42
CA ILE A 87 -17.33 -4.93 -3.59
C ILE A 87 -17.57 -5.90 -4.75
N ALA A 88 -16.66 -6.85 -4.99
CA ALA A 88 -16.86 -7.85 -6.04
C ALA A 88 -18.13 -8.66 -5.79
N TYR A 89 -18.37 -9.10 -4.54
CA TYR A 89 -19.56 -9.85 -4.14
C TYR A 89 -20.83 -9.01 -3.92
N LYS A 90 -20.89 -7.77 -4.43
CA LYS A 90 -22.06 -6.89 -4.26
C LYS A 90 -23.39 -7.54 -4.66
N ASP A 91 -23.37 -8.41 -5.67
CA ASP A 91 -24.58 -9.03 -6.23
C ASP A 91 -25.12 -10.15 -5.32
N VAL A 92 -24.25 -10.78 -4.52
CA VAL A 92 -24.62 -11.84 -3.56
C VAL A 92 -24.88 -11.27 -2.17
N LEU A 93 -24.14 -10.22 -1.80
CA LEU A 93 -24.11 -9.63 -0.46
C LEU A 93 -24.31 -8.10 -0.52
N PRO A 94 -25.47 -7.62 -1.02
CA PRO A 94 -25.71 -6.19 -1.22
C PRO A 94 -25.65 -5.38 0.08
N GLN A 95 -26.01 -5.98 1.22
CA GLN A 95 -26.00 -5.34 2.53
C GLN A 95 -24.60 -4.88 2.99
N TYR A 96 -23.54 -5.52 2.49
CA TYR A 96 -22.17 -5.20 2.88
C TYR A 96 -21.45 -4.25 1.92
N THR A 97 -22.10 -3.83 0.84
CA THR A 97 -21.51 -2.91 -0.16
C THR A 97 -21.13 -1.57 0.47
N GLN A 98 -22.02 -0.98 1.26
CA GLN A 98 -21.78 0.29 1.95
C GLN A 98 -20.62 0.17 2.94
N THR A 99 -20.52 -0.95 3.68
CA THR A 99 -19.39 -1.21 4.57
C THR A 99 -18.08 -1.37 3.80
N ALA A 100 -18.11 -1.98 2.61
CA ALA A 100 -16.94 -2.15 1.77
C ALA A 100 -16.38 -0.81 1.29
N TYR A 101 -17.25 0.09 0.83
CA TYR A 101 -16.86 1.45 0.45
C TYR A 101 -16.32 2.24 1.63
N ALA A 102 -16.99 2.19 2.78
CA ALA A 102 -16.52 2.86 4.00
C ALA A 102 -15.12 2.37 4.42
N LEU A 103 -14.89 1.06 4.38
CA LEU A 103 -13.58 0.45 4.68
C LEU A 103 -12.51 0.92 3.69
N SER A 104 -12.85 0.98 2.40
CA SER A 104 -11.94 1.44 1.35
C SER A 104 -11.56 2.91 1.54
N TYR A 105 -12.54 3.80 1.77
CA TYR A 105 -12.28 5.22 2.01
C TYR A 105 -11.48 5.45 3.29
N SER A 106 -11.80 4.73 4.37
CA SER A 106 -11.05 4.80 5.63
C SER A 106 -9.60 4.37 5.45
N THR A 107 -9.35 3.30 4.70
CA THR A 107 -8.00 2.80 4.42
C THR A 107 -7.18 3.82 3.61
N CYS A 108 -7.77 4.39 2.56
CA CYS A 108 -7.14 5.46 1.78
C CYS A 108 -6.86 6.70 2.64
N GLY A 109 -7.83 7.10 3.47
CA GLY A 109 -7.69 8.21 4.40
C GLY A 109 -6.55 8.01 5.40
N LEU A 110 -6.43 6.81 5.97
CA LEU A 110 -5.35 6.48 6.91
C LEU A 110 -3.97 6.54 6.24
N LEU A 111 -3.84 6.06 5.01
CA LEU A 111 -2.59 6.14 4.23
C LEU A 111 -2.21 7.59 3.93
N LEU A 112 -3.17 8.43 3.53
CA LEU A 112 -2.95 9.85 3.27
C LEU A 112 -2.57 10.59 4.57
N LEU A 113 -3.29 10.31 5.66
CA LEU A 113 -3.01 10.88 6.97
C LEU A 113 -1.60 10.51 7.45
N TYR A 114 -1.23 9.24 7.34
CA TYR A 114 0.13 8.79 7.66
C TYR A 114 1.18 9.52 6.79
N SER A 115 0.93 9.66 5.49
CA SER A 115 1.83 10.39 4.59
C SER A 115 1.97 11.86 4.98
N ALA A 116 0.87 12.52 5.33
CA ALA A 116 0.84 13.91 5.76
C ALA A 116 1.58 14.10 7.09
N LEU A 117 1.32 13.24 8.08
CA LEU A 117 2.01 13.26 9.37
C LEU A 117 3.50 12.99 9.20
N TYR A 118 3.88 12.02 8.39
CA TYR A 118 5.28 11.73 8.11
C TYR A 118 5.97 12.93 7.46
N HIS A 119 5.32 13.58 6.48
CA HIS A 119 5.86 14.79 5.87
C HIS A 119 5.96 15.96 6.85
N HIS A 120 4.99 16.17 7.73
CA HIS A 120 5.04 17.26 8.71
C HIS A 120 6.09 17.02 9.81
N LEU A 121 6.23 15.77 10.27
CA LEU A 121 7.13 15.41 11.37
C LEU A 121 8.58 15.21 10.91
N TYR A 122 8.80 14.66 9.72
CA TYR A 122 10.13 14.33 9.16
C TYR A 122 10.51 15.14 7.92
N GLY A 123 9.63 15.97 7.38
CA GLY A 123 9.90 16.82 6.21
C GLY A 123 10.52 18.17 6.53
N LYS A 124 10.91 18.43 7.79
CA LYS A 124 11.87 19.49 8.08
C LYS A 124 13.26 18.94 7.75
N PRO A 125 13.95 19.48 6.72
CA PRO A 125 15.34 19.12 6.50
C PRO A 125 16.09 19.45 7.79
N ASP A 126 16.77 18.43 8.28
CA ASP A 126 17.77 18.46 9.34
C ASP A 126 18.50 19.82 9.27
N GLU A 127 18.20 20.70 10.23
CA GLU A 127 18.94 21.94 10.39
C GLU A 127 20.36 21.55 10.79
N ASP A 128 21.24 21.68 9.81
CA ASP A 128 22.65 21.33 9.84
C ASP A 128 23.30 21.63 11.21
N PRO A 129 23.75 20.59 11.95
CA PRO A 129 24.38 20.80 13.26
C PRO A 129 25.71 21.57 13.18
N ASP A 130 26.26 21.82 11.99
CA ASP A 130 27.52 22.56 11.79
C ASP A 130 27.40 24.08 12.03
N LYS A 131 26.18 24.64 12.11
CA LYS A 131 25.98 26.07 12.38
C LYS A 131 26.03 26.48 13.86
N ARG A 132 26.20 25.55 14.80
CA ARG A 132 26.27 25.86 16.24
C ARG A 132 27.66 26.13 16.78
N ILE A 133 28.73 26.01 15.98
CA ILE A 133 30.12 26.14 16.46
C ILE A 133 30.77 27.47 16.02
N GLN A 134 30.03 28.38 15.37
CA GLN A 134 30.57 29.68 14.92
C GLN A 134 29.79 30.90 15.46
N GLY A 135 29.04 30.75 16.56
CA GLY A 135 28.35 31.85 17.25
C GLY A 135 29.02 32.23 18.56
#